data_AF-A0A969KYB7-F1
#
_entry.id   AF-A0A969KYB7-F1
#
_cell.length_a   1.000
_cell.length_b   1.000
_cell.length_c   1.000
_cell.angle_alpha   90.00
_cell.angle_beta   90.00
_cell.angle_gamma   90.00
#
_symmetry.space_group_name_H-M   'P 1'
#
loop_
_entity.id
_entity.type
_entity.pdbx_description
1 polymer ?
#
loop_
_entity_poly.entity_id
_entity_poly.type
_entity_poly.pdbx_seq_one_letter_code
_entity_poly.pdbx_strand_id
1 'polypeptide(L)'
;MRAHRSPGDSPPGPGGDFQITTNKGILQAAEILLATNGYTGPLVPPIQRRVFPVGSYMITTEPLSPELQQELSPKNRVMYSTKWFLNYFRLTPDGRMSMGGRNNLSPNLDLVESAQNLYETMIHIFPQLRGFPVTHSWTGRLGITFDLAPHIGRVDGVYYALGYGGHGVALSGYLGQEAARLIAGKISRSPFADIPHQTEFFYRGKPWFLPLAAAYYRFLDAVS
;
A
#
# COMPACT_ATOMS: atom_id res chain seq x y z
N MET A 1 12.84 -14.44 -6.25
CA MET A 1 11.83 -15.49 -6.03
C MET A 1 11.17 -15.81 -7.36
N ARG A 2 10.94 -17.09 -7.68
CA ARG A 2 10.17 -17.54 -8.86
C ARG A 2 9.13 -18.56 -8.39
N ALA A 3 7.93 -18.52 -8.95
CA ALA A 3 6.85 -19.46 -8.66
C ALA A 3 6.33 -19.98 -9.99
N HIS A 4 6.26 -21.30 -10.12
CA HIS A 4 5.69 -21.94 -11.29
C HIS A 4 5.01 -23.23 -10.86
N ARG A 5 4.04 -23.67 -11.66
CA ARG A 5 3.47 -25.00 -11.52
C ARG A 5 4.55 -26.00 -11.93
N SER A 6 4.72 -27.06 -11.14
CA SER A 6 5.63 -28.15 -11.44
C SER A 6 5.33 -28.72 -12.84
N PRO A 7 6.33 -29.01 -13.66
CA PRO A 7 6.13 -29.69 -14.94
C PRO A 7 5.37 -31.01 -14.72
N GLY A 8 4.44 -31.34 -15.62
CA GLY A 8 3.57 -32.53 -15.51
C GLY A 8 4.29 -33.88 -15.44
N ASP A 9 5.61 -33.91 -15.70
CA ASP A 9 6.44 -35.12 -15.63
C ASP A 9 7.08 -35.34 -14.25
N SER A 10 6.93 -34.41 -13.32
CA SER A 10 7.30 -34.64 -11.91
C SER A 10 6.10 -35.26 -11.19
N PRO A 11 6.21 -36.47 -10.61
CA PRO A 11 5.10 -37.03 -9.83
C PRO A 11 4.71 -36.02 -8.75
N PRO A 12 3.41 -35.77 -8.50
CA PRO A 12 2.98 -34.85 -7.46
C PRO A 12 3.57 -35.37 -6.15
N GLY A 13 4.62 -34.69 -5.68
CA GLY A 13 5.19 -34.98 -4.38
C GLY A 13 4.14 -34.67 -3.31
N PRO A 14 4.29 -35.22 -2.10
CA PRO A 14 3.37 -34.94 -0.99
C PRO A 14 3.25 -33.43 -0.61
N GLY A 15 4.04 -32.55 -1.23
CA GLY A 15 4.08 -31.10 -1.03
C GLY A 15 3.31 -30.23 -2.03
N GLY A 16 2.63 -30.79 -3.04
CA GLY A 16 1.75 -30.05 -3.95
C GLY A 16 2.36 -29.56 -5.28
N ASP A 17 1.51 -28.93 -6.11
CA ASP A 17 1.80 -28.63 -7.53
C ASP A 17 2.67 -27.39 -7.78
N PHE A 18 2.97 -26.57 -6.77
CA PHE A 18 3.77 -25.36 -6.96
C PHE A 18 5.18 -25.51 -6.43
N GLN A 19 6.14 -24.97 -7.19
CA GLN A 19 7.53 -24.84 -6.77
C GLN A 19 7.91 -23.36 -6.64
N ILE A 20 8.47 -23.01 -5.48
CA ILE A 20 8.92 -21.66 -5.13
C ILE A 20 10.44 -21.66 -4.96
N THR A 21 11.14 -20.94 -5.82
CA THR A 21 12.59 -20.74 -5.71
C THR A 21 12.91 -19.50 -4.88
N THR A 22 13.69 -19.67 -3.81
CA THR A 22 14.21 -18.59 -2.96
C THR A 22 15.74 -18.55 -3.03
N ASN A 23 16.38 -17.54 -2.42
CA ASN A 23 17.84 -17.52 -2.28
C ASN A 23 18.38 -18.53 -1.27
N LYS A 24 17.51 -19.23 -0.53
CA LYS A 24 17.86 -20.26 0.47
C LYS A 24 17.48 -21.68 0.05
N GLY A 25 17.02 -21.86 -1.19
CA GLY A 25 16.59 -23.15 -1.72
C GLY A 25 15.16 -23.13 -2.26
N ILE A 26 14.62 -24.32 -2.46
CA ILE A 26 13.35 -24.57 -3.14
C ILE A 26 12.31 -25.04 -2.12
N LEU A 27 11.10 -24.49 -2.21
CA LEU A 27 9.94 -24.92 -1.43
C LEU A 27 8.89 -25.51 -2.36
N GLN A 28 8.18 -26.54 -1.90
CA GLN A 28 6.97 -27.06 -2.54
C GLN A 28 5.75 -26.60 -1.75
N ALA A 29 4.67 -26.25 -2.45
CA ALA A 29 3.42 -25.87 -1.84
C ALA A 29 2.22 -26.37 -2.66
N ALA A 30 1.17 -26.80 -1.97
CA ALA A 30 -0.12 -27.12 -2.59
C ALA A 30 -0.88 -25.85 -3.00
N GLU A 31 -0.76 -24.79 -2.20
CA GLU A 31 -1.43 -23.51 -2.45
C GLU A 31 -0.47 -22.34 -2.17
N ILE A 32 -0.61 -21.26 -2.94
CA ILE A 32 0.18 -20.04 -2.80
C ILE A 32 -0.76 -18.86 -2.60
N LEU A 33 -0.46 -18.01 -1.60
CA LEU A 33 -1.07 -16.70 -1.43
C LEU A 33 -0.04 -15.59 -1.68
N LEU A 34 -0.28 -14.77 -2.71
CA LEU A 34 0.50 -13.58 -3.00
C LEU A 34 -0.07 -12.37 -2.23
N ALA A 35 0.58 -12.01 -1.12
CA ALA A 35 0.19 -10.89 -0.26
C ALA A 35 1.24 -9.75 -0.28
N THR A 36 1.76 -9.41 -1.47
CA THR A 36 2.90 -8.48 -1.63
C THR A 36 2.51 -7.03 -1.92
N ASN A 37 1.22 -6.74 -2.17
CA ASN A 37 0.67 -5.39 -2.35
C ASN A 37 1.52 -4.46 -3.26
N GLY A 38 1.97 -3.30 -2.77
CA GLY A 38 2.80 -2.35 -3.53
C GLY A 38 4.20 -2.87 -3.90
N TYR A 39 4.55 -4.08 -3.47
CA TYR A 39 5.80 -4.77 -3.79
C TYR A 39 5.57 -5.94 -4.76
N THR A 40 4.36 -6.11 -5.29
CA THR A 40 4.06 -7.12 -6.30
C THR A 40 4.93 -6.92 -7.55
N GLY A 41 5.87 -7.84 -7.73
CA GLY A 41 6.78 -7.89 -8.87
C GLY A 41 6.34 -8.90 -9.94
N PRO A 42 7.25 -9.29 -10.84
CA PRO A 42 6.93 -10.16 -11.98
C PRO A 42 6.75 -11.65 -11.60
N LEU A 43 6.60 -11.96 -10.31
CA LEU A 43 6.46 -13.34 -9.82
C LEU A 43 5.25 -14.04 -10.45
N VAL A 44 4.13 -13.32 -10.54
CA VAL A 44 2.91 -13.77 -11.23
C VAL A 44 2.46 -12.63 -12.15
N PRO A 45 2.90 -12.61 -13.43
CA PRO A 45 2.69 -11.48 -14.33
C PRO A 45 1.23 -11.04 -14.50
N PRO A 46 0.23 -11.95 -14.56
CA PRO A 46 -1.17 -11.55 -14.62
C PRO A 46 -1.65 -10.76 -13.38
N ILE A 47 -1.09 -11.02 -12.21
CA ILE A 47 -1.41 -10.28 -10.97
C ILE A 47 -0.66 -8.95 -10.93
N GLN A 48 0.61 -8.93 -11.35
CA GLN A 48 1.41 -7.69 -11.44
C GLN A 48 0.74 -6.60 -12.29
N ARG A 49 -0.01 -6.99 -13.32
CA ARG A 49 -0.72 -6.07 -14.21
C ARG A 49 -1.97 -5.43 -13.59
N ARG A 50 -2.41 -5.87 -12.41
CA ARG A 50 -3.64 -5.37 -11.77
C ARG A 50 -3.39 -4.41 -10.60
N VAL A 51 -2.14 -4.35 -10.12
CA VAL A 51 -1.72 -3.48 -9.02
C VAL A 51 -0.49 -2.68 -9.41
N PHE A 52 -0.45 -1.41 -9.04
CA PHE A 52 0.70 -0.53 -9.26
C PHE A 52 1.16 0.15 -7.96
N PRO A 53 2.47 0.38 -7.80
CA PRO A 53 3.02 0.99 -6.60
C PRO A 53 2.83 2.52 -6.62
N VAL A 54 2.38 3.07 -5.51
CA VAL A 54 2.39 4.52 -5.22
C VAL A 54 3.15 4.79 -3.93
N GLY A 55 4.02 5.80 -3.95
CA GLY A 55 4.81 6.19 -2.78
C GLY A 55 3.95 6.79 -1.65
N SER A 56 4.27 6.43 -0.41
CA SER A 56 3.69 7.02 0.80
C SER A 56 4.83 7.47 1.70
N TYR A 57 4.76 8.69 2.22
CA TYR A 57 5.84 9.29 2.99
C TYR A 57 5.28 9.84 4.30
N MET A 58 6.08 9.75 5.35
CA MET A 58 5.70 10.22 6.67
C MET A 58 6.87 10.88 7.39
N ILE A 59 6.53 11.83 8.24
CA ILE A 59 7.42 12.48 9.20
C ILE A 59 6.81 12.43 10.60
N THR A 60 7.68 12.51 11.61
CA THR A 60 7.28 12.70 13.00
C THR A 60 8.18 13.73 13.68
N THR A 61 7.59 14.64 14.45
CA THR A 61 8.32 15.67 15.21
C THR A 61 9.00 15.10 16.46
N GLU A 62 9.72 15.94 17.20
CA GLU A 62 9.93 15.73 18.64
C GLU A 62 8.60 15.77 19.42
N PRO A 63 8.56 15.28 20.68
CA PRO A 63 7.37 15.38 21.51
C PRO A 63 6.97 16.84 21.70
N LEU A 64 5.70 17.15 21.49
CA LEU A 64 5.15 18.48 21.70
C LEU A 64 4.85 18.69 23.19
N SER A 65 4.79 19.95 23.62
CA SER A 65 4.32 20.24 24.98
C SER A 65 2.86 19.79 25.17
N PRO A 66 2.43 19.42 26.38
CA PRO A 66 1.03 19.05 26.64
C PRO A 66 0.02 20.11 26.19
N GLU A 67 0.38 21.39 26.29
CA GLU A 67 -0.46 22.51 25.86
C GLU A 67 -0.66 22.48 24.33
N LEU A 68 0.42 22.30 23.56
CA LEU A 68 0.34 22.17 22.11
C LEU A 68 -0.39 20.89 21.69
N GLN A 69 -0.21 19.78 22.40
CA GLN A 69 -0.96 18.56 22.14
C GLN A 69 -2.46 18.78 22.30
N GLN A 70 -2.86 19.44 23.39
CA GLN A 70 -4.25 19.76 23.69
C GLN A 70 -4.84 20.77 22.70
N GLU A 71 -4.05 21.74 22.23
CA GLU A 71 -4.46 22.71 21.22
C GLU A 71 -4.69 22.04 19.85
N LEU A 72 -3.73 21.22 19.41
CA LEU A 72 -3.72 20.63 18.06
C LEU A 72 -4.68 19.45 17.91
N SER A 73 -4.82 18.61 18.93
CA SER A 73 -5.71 17.44 18.89
C SER A 73 -6.31 17.17 20.29
N PRO A 74 -7.23 18.03 20.76
CA PRO A 74 -7.81 17.93 22.12
C PRO A 74 -8.54 16.62 22.42
N LYS A 75 -8.87 15.85 21.37
CA LYS A 75 -9.56 14.56 21.45
C LYS A 75 -8.74 13.40 20.88
N ASN A 76 -7.44 13.61 20.62
CA ASN A 76 -6.52 12.61 20.07
C ASN A 76 -7.08 11.90 18.82
N ARG A 77 -7.69 12.66 17.92
CA ARG A 77 -8.31 12.13 16.70
C ARG A 77 -7.29 12.07 15.57
N VAL A 78 -7.49 11.10 14.67
CA VAL A 78 -6.87 11.13 13.35
C VAL A 78 -7.60 12.18 12.51
N MET A 79 -6.83 12.99 11.80
CA MET A 79 -7.32 14.05 10.93
C MET A 79 -6.75 13.84 9.53
N TYR A 80 -7.49 14.24 8.51
CA TYR A 80 -7.04 14.16 7.13
C TYR A 80 -7.70 15.25 6.29
N SER A 81 -7.03 15.67 5.22
CA SER A 81 -7.55 16.68 4.29
C SER A 81 -8.51 16.07 3.27
N THR A 82 -9.32 16.90 2.63
CA THR A 82 -10.20 16.52 1.51
C THR A 82 -9.50 16.50 0.14
N LYS A 83 -8.21 16.86 0.08
CA LYS A 83 -7.38 16.87 -1.13
C LYS A 83 -7.15 15.48 -1.73
N TRP A 84 -6.97 15.42 -3.04
CA TRP A 84 -6.53 14.24 -3.78
C TRP A 84 -5.12 13.82 -3.37
N PHE A 85 -4.20 14.79 -3.22
CA PHE A 85 -2.96 14.58 -2.49
C PHE A 85 -3.24 14.65 -0.99
N LEU A 86 -3.80 13.54 -0.49
CA LEU A 86 -4.21 13.37 0.90
C LEU A 86 -3.06 13.66 1.86
N ASN A 87 -3.31 14.59 2.79
CA ASN A 87 -2.53 14.77 3.99
C ASN A 87 -3.30 14.16 5.16
N TYR A 88 -2.64 13.38 6.00
CA TYR A 88 -3.24 12.76 7.17
C TYR A 88 -2.28 12.86 8.35
N PHE A 89 -2.81 13.15 9.54
CA PHE A 89 -1.97 13.43 10.69
C PHE A 89 -2.69 13.07 12.00
N ARG A 90 -1.90 12.76 13.01
CA ARG A 90 -2.36 12.48 14.38
C ARG A 90 -1.24 12.71 15.38
N LEU A 91 -1.60 12.87 16.64
CA LEU A 91 -0.62 12.74 17.71
C LEU A 91 -0.31 11.27 17.98
N THR A 92 0.96 10.96 18.19
CA THR A 92 1.39 9.66 18.71
C THR A 92 1.08 9.56 20.21
N PRO A 93 1.02 8.34 20.79
CA PRO A 93 0.79 8.19 22.24
C PRO A 93 1.82 8.90 23.12
N ASP A 94 3.04 9.13 22.61
CA ASP A 94 4.11 9.87 23.28
C ASP A 94 4.15 11.37 22.90
N GLY A 95 3.07 11.90 22.29
CA GLY A 95 2.86 13.34 22.14
C GLY A 95 3.53 14.00 20.94
N ARG A 96 3.93 13.25 19.92
CA ARG A 96 4.54 13.80 18.70
C ARG A 96 3.49 14.03 17.62
N MET A 97 3.66 15.05 16.78
CA MET A 97 2.89 15.15 15.55
C MET A 97 3.45 14.14 14.54
N SER A 98 2.63 13.16 14.15
CA SER A 98 2.92 12.26 13.04
C SER A 98 2.08 12.66 11.84
N MET A 99 2.75 13.01 10.74
CA MET A 99 2.10 13.47 9.52
C MET A 99 2.55 12.62 8.34
N GLY A 100 1.57 12.14 7.59
CA GLY A 100 1.77 11.50 6.32
C GLY A 100 1.12 12.27 5.19
N GLY A 101 1.63 12.04 4.01
CA GLY A 101 1.13 12.67 2.80
C GLY A 101 1.98 12.27 1.61
N ARG A 102 1.76 12.98 0.51
CA ARG A 102 2.48 12.74 -0.73
C ARG A 102 2.57 14.05 -1.50
N ASN A 103 3.77 14.31 -2.01
CA ASN A 103 4.02 15.38 -2.98
C ASN A 103 4.20 14.82 -4.41
N ASN A 104 4.28 13.52 -4.57
CA ASN A 104 4.24 12.88 -5.86
C ASN A 104 3.73 11.45 -5.64
N LEU A 105 3.23 10.82 -6.70
CA LEU A 105 2.81 9.43 -6.71
C LEU A 105 4.00 8.47 -6.90
N SER A 106 5.18 8.98 -7.26
CA SER A 106 6.41 8.17 -7.41
C SER A 106 6.72 7.37 -6.14
N PRO A 107 7.00 6.05 -6.25
CA PRO A 107 7.41 5.22 -5.12
C PRO A 107 8.91 5.30 -4.79
N ASN A 108 9.65 6.19 -5.47
CA ASN A 108 11.12 6.29 -5.40
C ASN A 108 11.62 7.72 -5.17
N LEU A 109 10.80 8.61 -4.59
CA LEU A 109 11.29 9.94 -4.20
C LEU A 109 12.38 9.82 -3.14
N ASP A 110 13.28 10.80 -3.14
CA ASP A 110 14.25 10.99 -2.08
C ASP A 110 13.54 11.27 -0.75
N LEU A 111 14.03 10.64 0.32
CA LEU A 111 13.38 10.70 1.62
C LEU A 111 13.61 12.06 2.30
N VAL A 112 14.76 12.69 2.08
CA VAL A 112 15.08 14.01 2.65
C VAL A 112 14.20 15.08 2.00
N GLU A 113 14.12 15.09 0.67
CA GLU A 113 13.24 15.98 -0.08
C GLU A 113 11.77 15.78 0.30
N SER A 114 11.33 14.52 0.43
CA SER A 114 9.96 14.19 0.85
C SER A 114 9.66 14.68 2.26
N ALA A 115 10.61 14.53 3.19
CA ALA A 115 10.46 15.00 4.56
C ALA A 115 10.39 16.52 4.64
N GLN A 116 11.22 17.24 3.87
CA GLN A 116 11.16 18.71 3.78
C GLN A 116 9.81 19.18 3.27
N ASN A 117 9.32 18.63 2.17
CA ASN A 117 8.02 19.03 1.63
C ASN A 117 6.85 18.70 2.58
N LEU A 118 6.91 17.56 3.29
CA LEU A 118 5.92 17.23 4.31
C LEU A 118 5.99 18.19 5.50
N TYR A 119 7.19 18.62 5.91
CA TYR A 119 7.36 19.61 6.96
C TYR A 119 6.78 20.97 6.55
N GLU A 120 7.03 21.43 5.34
CA GLU A 120 6.41 22.66 4.79
C GLU A 120 4.88 22.57 4.79
N THR A 121 4.34 21.41 4.41
CA THR A 121 2.89 21.18 4.47
C THR A 121 2.38 21.16 5.91
N MET A 122 3.13 20.56 6.83
CA MET A 122 2.80 20.51 8.26
C MET A 122 2.71 21.91 8.85
N ILE A 123 3.70 22.78 8.62
CA ILE A 123 3.71 24.14 9.17
C ILE A 123 2.76 25.08 8.43
N HIS A 124 2.33 24.73 7.22
CA HIS A 124 1.25 25.43 6.54
C HIS A 124 -0.10 25.16 7.20
N ILE A 125 -0.36 23.90 7.60
CA ILE A 125 -1.59 23.50 8.31
C ILE A 125 -1.54 23.93 9.79
N PHE A 126 -0.37 23.80 10.42
CA PHE A 126 -0.11 24.07 11.83
C PHE A 126 1.07 25.03 12.00
N PRO A 127 0.87 26.35 11.81
CA PRO A 127 1.95 27.34 11.90
C PRO A 127 2.72 27.35 13.23
N GLN A 128 2.08 26.93 14.32
CA GLN A 128 2.69 26.80 15.65
C GLN A 128 3.74 25.67 15.74
N LEU A 129 3.78 24.75 14.78
CA LEU A 129 4.82 23.72 14.69
C LEU A 129 6.09 24.19 13.99
N ARG A 130 6.16 25.46 13.55
CA ARG A 130 7.38 26.02 12.97
C ARG A 130 8.53 25.99 13.97
N GLY A 131 9.64 25.39 13.56
CA GLY A 131 10.85 25.26 14.36
C GLY A 131 10.95 23.94 15.12
N PHE A 132 9.88 23.14 15.19
CA PHE A 132 9.95 21.81 15.78
C PHE A 132 10.73 20.85 14.87
N PRO A 133 11.81 20.21 15.36
CA PRO A 133 12.59 19.26 14.58
C PRO A 133 11.76 18.04 14.17
N VAL A 134 11.96 17.62 12.92
CA VAL A 134 11.57 16.28 12.46
C VAL A 134 12.61 15.29 12.95
N THR A 135 12.18 14.33 13.78
CA THR A 135 13.09 13.31 14.35
C THR A 135 13.13 12.04 13.51
N HIS A 136 12.06 11.76 12.77
CA HIS A 136 11.94 10.54 11.96
C HIS A 136 11.27 10.86 10.64
N SER A 137 11.73 10.19 9.58
CA SER A 137 11.05 10.12 8.30
C SER A 137 11.14 8.70 7.76
N TRP A 138 10.10 8.24 7.07
CA TRP A 138 10.10 6.94 6.41
C TRP A 138 9.18 6.94 5.18
N THR A 139 9.33 5.89 4.37
CA THR A 139 8.54 5.70 3.17
C THR A 139 8.04 4.25 3.05
N GLY A 140 7.01 4.05 2.25
CA GLY A 140 6.47 2.75 1.89
C GLY A 140 5.75 2.77 0.54
N ARG A 141 5.45 1.58 0.00
CA ARG A 141 4.71 1.42 -1.25
C ARG A 141 3.29 0.96 -0.99
N LEU A 142 2.32 1.77 -1.39
CA LEU A 142 0.94 1.33 -1.50
C LEU A 142 0.76 0.52 -2.78
N GLY A 143 0.00 -0.58 -2.72
CA GLY A 143 -0.54 -1.21 -3.91
C GLY A 143 -1.90 -0.59 -4.22
N ILE A 144 -1.99 0.07 -5.37
CA ILE A 144 -3.21 0.69 -5.89
C ILE A 144 -3.68 -0.12 -7.09
N THR A 145 -4.99 -0.33 -7.19
CA THR A 145 -5.65 -0.96 -8.36
C THR A 145 -6.35 0.11 -9.18
N PHE A 146 -6.68 -0.19 -10.43
CA PHE A 146 -7.33 0.78 -11.32
C PHE A 146 -8.75 1.18 -10.87
N ASP A 147 -9.43 0.31 -10.12
CA ASP A 147 -10.73 0.58 -9.53
C ASP A 147 -10.66 1.12 -8.09
N LEU A 148 -9.45 1.33 -7.55
CA LEU A 148 -9.18 1.80 -6.19
C LEU A 148 -9.78 0.91 -5.07
N ALA A 149 -10.20 -0.31 -5.39
CA ALA A 149 -10.74 -1.28 -4.44
C ALA A 149 -9.67 -2.33 -4.05
N PRO A 150 -9.73 -2.87 -2.81
CA PRO A 150 -8.92 -4.04 -2.47
C PRO A 150 -9.51 -5.30 -3.09
N HIS A 151 -8.65 -6.26 -3.44
CA HIS A 151 -9.07 -7.50 -4.09
C HIS A 151 -8.45 -8.73 -3.42
N ILE A 152 -9.27 -9.78 -3.34
CA ILE A 152 -8.78 -11.16 -3.22
C ILE A 152 -9.16 -11.93 -4.48
N GLY A 153 -8.48 -13.03 -4.78
CA GLY A 153 -8.84 -13.83 -5.96
C GLY A 153 -7.83 -14.92 -6.24
N ARG A 154 -8.00 -15.59 -7.38
CA ARG A 154 -7.12 -16.66 -7.86
C ARG A 154 -6.84 -16.50 -9.34
N VAL A 155 -5.57 -16.50 -9.73
CA VAL A 155 -5.13 -16.48 -11.13
C VAL A 155 -4.01 -17.50 -11.32
N ASP A 156 -4.10 -18.32 -12.35
CA ASP A 156 -3.16 -19.42 -12.64
C ASP A 156 -2.91 -20.33 -11.43
N GLY A 157 -3.97 -20.58 -10.67
CA GLY A 157 -3.92 -21.39 -9.44
C GLY A 157 -3.37 -20.67 -8.20
N VAL A 158 -2.78 -19.48 -8.35
CA VAL A 158 -2.22 -18.68 -7.24
C VAL A 158 -3.28 -17.74 -6.67
N TYR A 159 -3.51 -17.82 -5.36
CA TYR A 159 -4.36 -16.86 -4.66
C TYR A 159 -3.63 -15.53 -4.44
N TYR A 160 -4.37 -14.43 -4.32
CA TYR A 160 -3.80 -13.13 -3.95
C TYR A 160 -4.72 -12.36 -3.01
N ALA A 161 -4.13 -11.44 -2.25
CA ALA A 161 -4.82 -10.44 -1.43
C ALA A 161 -3.99 -9.15 -1.44
N LEU A 162 -4.47 -8.12 -2.14
CA LEU A 162 -3.68 -6.90 -2.42
C LEU A 162 -4.58 -5.73 -2.84
N GLY A 163 -3.97 -4.59 -3.18
CA GLY A 163 -4.70 -3.45 -3.73
C GLY A 163 -5.33 -2.58 -2.66
N TYR A 164 -4.80 -2.61 -1.43
CA TYR A 164 -5.46 -2.00 -0.27
C TYR A 164 -5.62 -0.47 -0.35
N GLY A 165 -5.00 0.22 -1.30
CA GLY A 165 -5.32 1.64 -1.53
C GLY A 165 -4.97 2.59 -0.38
N GLY A 166 -4.15 2.17 0.58
CA GLY A 166 -3.90 2.93 1.83
C GLY A 166 -4.70 2.46 3.05
N HIS A 167 -5.65 1.54 2.87
CA HIS A 167 -6.52 0.99 3.94
C HIS A 167 -6.04 -0.36 4.48
N GLY A 168 -4.78 -0.73 4.20
CA GLY A 168 -4.27 -2.07 4.48
C GLY A 168 -4.26 -2.44 5.96
N VAL A 169 -4.00 -1.48 6.86
CA VAL A 169 -4.01 -1.73 8.31
C VAL A 169 -5.41 -2.14 8.78
N ALA A 170 -6.47 -1.49 8.28
CA ALA A 170 -7.84 -1.78 8.67
C ALA A 170 -8.40 -3.04 7.98
N LEU A 171 -8.06 -3.27 6.71
CA LEU A 171 -8.72 -4.27 5.88
C LEU A 171 -7.97 -5.59 5.73
N SER A 172 -6.65 -5.62 5.93
CA SER A 172 -5.86 -6.84 5.66
C SER A 172 -6.22 -8.02 6.56
N GLY A 173 -6.61 -7.78 7.81
CA GLY A 173 -7.08 -8.86 8.70
C GLY A 173 -8.33 -9.56 8.16
N TYR A 174 -9.32 -8.77 7.70
CA TYR A 174 -10.54 -9.29 7.11
C TYR A 174 -10.28 -10.01 5.78
N LEU A 175 -9.56 -9.36 4.84
CA LEU A 175 -9.25 -9.96 3.54
C LEU A 175 -8.37 -11.21 3.67
N GLY A 176 -7.45 -11.22 4.64
CA GLY A 176 -6.64 -12.39 4.96
C GLY A 176 -7.47 -13.57 5.46
N GLN A 177 -8.47 -13.30 6.31
CA GLN A 177 -9.40 -14.33 6.78
C GLN A 177 -10.26 -14.87 5.63
N GLU A 178 -10.80 -14.00 4.79
CA GLU A 178 -11.61 -14.40 3.62
C GLU A 178 -10.77 -15.23 2.63
N ALA A 179 -9.55 -14.78 2.31
CA ALA A 179 -8.63 -15.53 1.45
C ALA A 179 -8.29 -16.90 2.05
N ALA A 180 -8.03 -16.98 3.36
CA ALA A 180 -7.75 -18.25 4.04
C ALA A 180 -8.95 -19.21 3.98
N ARG A 181 -10.18 -18.71 4.10
CA ARG A 181 -11.40 -19.52 3.98
C ARG A 181 -11.62 -20.03 2.56
N LEU A 182 -11.32 -19.22 1.54
CA LEU A 182 -11.34 -19.64 0.13
C LEU A 182 -10.30 -20.74 -0.12
N ILE A 183 -9.04 -20.53 0.32
CA ILE A 183 -7.95 -21.50 0.18
C ILE A 183 -8.30 -22.84 0.87
N ALA A 184 -8.90 -22.77 2.05
CA ALA A 184 -9.31 -23.95 2.82
C ALA A 184 -10.61 -24.60 2.30
N GLY A 185 -11.21 -24.09 1.22
CA GLY A 185 -12.48 -24.61 0.68
C GLY A 185 -13.69 -24.44 1.60
N LYS A 186 -13.59 -23.60 2.63
CA LYS A 186 -14.68 -23.35 3.60
C LYS A 186 -15.77 -22.44 3.04
N ILE A 187 -15.42 -21.61 2.07
CA ILE A 187 -16.33 -20.77 1.30
C ILE A 187 -15.93 -20.88 -0.17
N SER A 188 -16.90 -20.70 -1.07
CA SER A 188 -16.69 -20.72 -2.52
C SER A 188 -16.76 -19.34 -3.17
N ARG A 189 -17.20 -18.32 -2.41
CA ARG A 189 -17.36 -16.93 -2.87
C ARG A 189 -17.00 -15.96 -1.77
N SER A 190 -16.62 -14.74 -2.18
CA SER A 190 -16.42 -13.59 -1.31
C SER A 190 -16.74 -12.33 -2.11
N PRO A 191 -17.39 -11.31 -1.53
CA PRO A 191 -17.65 -10.05 -2.24
C PRO A 191 -16.37 -9.44 -2.83
N PHE A 192 -15.24 -9.53 -2.13
CA PHE A 192 -13.94 -9.02 -2.62
C PHE A 192 -13.28 -9.89 -3.69
N ALA A 193 -13.77 -11.13 -3.90
CA ALA A 193 -13.38 -11.99 -5.00
C ALA A 193 -14.27 -11.80 -6.24
N ASP A 194 -15.51 -11.36 -6.02
CA ASP A 194 -16.52 -11.17 -7.07
C ASP A 194 -16.40 -9.79 -7.75
N ILE A 195 -15.68 -8.83 -7.15
CA ILE A 195 -15.37 -7.55 -7.81
C ILE A 195 -14.44 -7.82 -9.01
N PRO A 196 -14.80 -7.37 -10.23
CA PRO A 196 -13.93 -7.50 -11.38
C PRO A 196 -12.60 -6.74 -11.18
N HIS A 197 -11.51 -7.47 -11.00
CA HIS A 197 -10.19 -6.87 -10.77
C HIS A 197 -9.54 -6.43 -12.11
N GLN A 198 -9.79 -5.21 -12.56
CA GLN A 198 -9.40 -4.79 -13.91
C GLN A 198 -7.87 -4.61 -14.08
N THR A 199 -7.41 -4.75 -15.33
CA THR A 199 -6.05 -4.38 -15.76
C THR A 199 -6.17 -3.48 -16.99
N GLU A 200 -5.18 -2.63 -17.19
CA GLU A 200 -5.12 -1.79 -18.39
C GLU A 200 -4.22 -2.37 -19.48
N PHE A 201 -4.59 -2.14 -20.75
CA PHE A 201 -3.83 -2.64 -21.89
C PHE A 201 -2.40 -2.07 -21.92
N PHE A 202 -2.21 -0.84 -21.43
CA PHE A 202 -0.94 -0.12 -21.43
C PHE A 202 -0.05 -0.41 -20.20
N TYR A 203 -0.56 -1.12 -19.18
CA TYR A 203 0.19 -1.37 -17.95
C TYR A 203 0.77 -2.78 -17.90
N ARG A 204 2.08 -2.86 -17.67
CA ARG A 204 2.88 -4.10 -17.62
C ARG A 204 3.85 -4.13 -16.43
N GLY A 205 3.48 -3.49 -15.32
CA GLY A 205 4.29 -3.42 -14.11
C GLY A 205 5.15 -2.15 -13.94
N LYS A 206 5.25 -1.32 -14.98
CA LYS A 206 5.89 0.01 -14.91
C LYS A 206 4.82 1.11 -14.98
N PRO A 207 4.64 1.91 -13.92
CA PRO A 207 3.54 2.87 -13.86
C PRO A 207 3.96 4.23 -14.46
N TRP A 208 4.25 4.24 -15.76
CA TRP A 208 4.74 5.42 -16.51
C TRP A 208 3.75 6.60 -16.53
N PHE A 209 2.47 6.33 -16.29
CA PHE A 209 1.39 7.32 -16.30
C PHE A 209 1.29 8.14 -15.01
N LEU A 210 1.99 7.75 -13.93
CA LEU A 210 1.87 8.42 -12.64
C LEU A 210 2.23 9.91 -12.65
N PRO A 211 3.24 10.41 -13.40
CA PRO A 211 3.49 11.84 -13.49
C PRO A 211 2.31 12.62 -14.11
N LEU A 212 1.64 12.05 -15.12
CA LEU A 212 0.46 12.66 -15.74
C LEU A 212 -0.74 12.67 -14.78
N ALA A 213 -0.98 11.53 -14.10
CA ALA A 213 -2.00 11.43 -13.08
C ALA A 213 -1.73 12.43 -11.93
N ALA A 214 -0.46 12.55 -11.50
CA ALA A 214 -0.06 13.50 -10.47
C ALA A 214 -0.34 14.94 -10.90
N ALA A 215 0.01 15.33 -12.13
CA ALA A 215 -0.28 16.67 -12.65
C ALA A 215 -1.79 16.96 -12.68
N TYR A 216 -2.60 16.00 -13.13
CA TYR A 216 -4.07 16.12 -13.16
C TYR A 216 -4.66 16.31 -11.75
N TYR A 217 -4.30 15.46 -10.79
CA TYR A 217 -4.81 15.57 -9.43
C TYR A 217 -4.30 16.82 -8.70
N ARG A 218 -3.10 17.31 -9.02
CA ARG A 218 -2.62 18.60 -8.52
C ARG A 218 -3.43 19.77 -9.06
N PHE A 219 -3.82 19.71 -10.33
CA PHE A 219 -4.72 20.70 -10.91
C PHE A 219 -6.07 20.69 -10.19
N LEU A 220 -6.67 19.51 -9.96
CA LEU A 220 -7.91 19.38 -9.20
C LEU A 220 -7.79 19.96 -7.79
N ASP A 221 -6.69 19.69 -7.08
CA ASP A 221 -6.42 20.25 -5.75
C ASP A 221 -6.22 21.77 -5.74
N ALA A 222 -5.91 22.38 -6.88
CA ALA A 222 -5.71 23.84 -7.01
C ALA A 222 -6.99 24.60 -7.37
N VAL A 223 -7.97 23.92 -7.98
CA VAL A 223 -9.24 24.53 -8.43
C VAL A 223 -10.45 24.12 -7.58
N SER A 224 -10.23 23.33 -6.53
CA SER A 224 -11.27 22.91 -5.56
C SER A 224 -11.30 23.75 -4.30
#